data_AF-A0A829HVL3-F1
#
_entry.id   AF-A0A829HVL3-F1
#
_cell.length_a   1.000
_cell.length_b   1.000
_cell.length_c   1.000
_cell.angle_alpha   90.00
_cell.angle_beta   90.00
_cell.angle_gamma   90.00
#
_symmetry.space_group_name_H-M   'P 1'
#
loop_
_entity.id
_entity.type
_entity.pdbx_description
1 polymer ?
#
loop_
_entity_poly.entity_id
_entity_poly.type
_entity_poly.pdbx_seq_one_letter_code
_entity_poly.pdbx_strand_id
1 'polypeptide(L)' 'MTTPNDVARQTAGPDPDEVRSRVQALLGQLDSPVGPGDTESDLDLENQAQILEQAHDVLVRALESAEQG' A
#
# COMPACT_ATOMS: atom_id res chain seq x y z
N MET A 1 -30.49 -2.56 -3.77
CA MET A 1 -30.73 -2.96 -2.37
C MET A 1 -29.41 -3.36 -1.79
N THR A 2 -28.82 -2.53 -0.94
CA THR A 2 -27.58 -2.86 -0.22
C THR A 2 -27.95 -3.82 0.90
N THR A 3 -27.42 -5.04 0.86
CA THR A 3 -27.66 -6.06 1.89
C THR A 3 -27.08 -5.62 3.24
N PRO A 4 -27.69 -6.00 4.38
CA PRO A 4 -27.20 -5.64 5.73
C PRO A 4 -25.73 -6.02 5.99
N ASN A 5 -25.17 -6.98 5.25
CA ASN A 5 -23.77 -7.39 5.31
C ASN A 5 -22.80 -6.36 4.70
N ASP A 6 -23.26 -5.63 3.69
CA ASP A 6 -22.50 -4.61 2.96
C ASP A 6 -22.33 -3.34 3.79
N VAL A 7 -23.34 -3.02 4.61
CA VAL A 7 -23.29 -1.90 5.60
C VAL A 7 -22.38 -2.22 6.78
N ALA A 8 -22.34 -3.47 7.24
CA ALA A 8 -21.44 -3.89 8.33
C ALA A 8 -19.96 -3.86 7.90
N ARG A 9 -19.67 -4.13 6.62
CA ARG A 9 -18.34 -3.91 6.01
C ARG A 9 -17.98 -2.43 5.89
N GLN A 10 -18.96 -1.56 5.65
CA GLN A 10 -18.74 -0.11 5.54
C GLN A 10 -18.52 0.59 6.89
N THR A 11 -18.87 -0.03 8.01
CA THR A 11 -18.71 0.53 9.36
C THR A 11 -17.44 0.06 10.09
N ALA A 12 -16.65 -0.83 9.51
CA ALA A 12 -15.56 -1.53 10.19
C ALA A 12 -14.21 -1.25 9.53
N GLY A 13 -13.73 0.00 9.55
CA GLY A 13 -12.42 0.38 8.98
C GLY A 13 -12.20 -0.08 7.52
N PRO A 14 -10.97 0.04 7.00
CA PRO A 14 -10.62 -0.49 5.69
C PRO A 14 -10.44 -2.01 5.72
N ASP A 15 -10.82 -2.68 4.63
CA ASP A 15 -10.65 -4.13 4.50
C ASP A 15 -9.15 -4.51 4.51
N PRO A 16 -8.71 -5.41 5.41
CA PRO A 16 -7.29 -5.71 5.58
C PRO A 16 -6.68 -6.40 4.37
N ASP A 17 -7.47 -7.14 3.58
CA ASP A 17 -6.98 -7.81 2.38
C ASP A 17 -6.80 -6.80 1.23
N GLU A 18 -7.66 -5.78 1.13
CA GLU A 18 -7.47 -4.64 0.23
C GLU A 18 -6.19 -3.87 0.55
N VAL A 19 -5.96 -3.54 1.83
CA VAL A 19 -4.75 -2.84 2.29
C VAL A 19 -3.50 -3.65 1.96
N ARG A 20 -3.51 -4.96 2.23
CA ARG A 20 -2.40 -5.87 1.89
C ARG A 20 -2.14 -5.92 0.39
N SER A 21 -3.18 -6.03 -0.43
CA SER A 21 -3.03 -6.06 -1.89
C SER A 21 -2.41 -4.76 -2.41
N ARG A 22 -2.78 -3.61 -1.85
CA ARG A 22 -2.25 -2.31 -2.26
C ARG A 22 -0.78 -2.14 -1.86
N VAL A 23 -0.42 -2.57 -0.65
CA VAL A 23 0.99 -2.58 -0.19
C VAL A 23 1.83 -3.53 -1.05
N GLN A 24 1.34 -4.74 -1.35
CA GLN A 24 2.05 -5.68 -2.22
C GLN A 24 2.27 -5.13 -3.62
N ALA A 25 1.28 -4.44 -4.20
CA ALA A 25 1.42 -3.79 -5.50
C ALA A 25 2.50 -2.70 -5.46
N LEU A 26 2.58 -1.92 -4.36
CA LEU A 26 3.61 -0.91 -4.20
C LEU A 26 5.01 -1.54 -4.09
N LEU A 27 5.16 -2.56 -3.25
CA LEU A 27 6.44 -3.24 -3.03
C LEU A 27 6.91 -4.03 -4.26
N GLY A 28 6.00 -4.57 -5.07
CA GLY A 28 6.35 -5.25 -6.32
C GLY A 28 6.99 -4.32 -7.37
N GLN A 29 6.91 -3.00 -7.20
CA GLN A 29 7.67 -2.05 -8.02
C GLN A 29 9.17 -2.06 -7.69
N LEU A 30 9.54 -2.45 -6.47
CA LEU A 30 10.93 -2.61 -6.04
C LEU A 30 11.58 -3.87 -6.65
N ASP A 31 10.77 -4.90 -6.93
CA ASP A 31 11.24 -6.14 -7.55
C ASP A 31 11.44 -6.02 -9.07
N SER A 32 11.11 -4.87 -9.69
CA SER A 32 11.42 -4.65 -11.10
C SER A 32 12.94 -4.54 -11.28
N PRO A 33 13.57 -5.45 -12.05
CA PRO A 33 15.00 -5.37 -12.28
C PRO A 33 15.30 -4.09 -13.06
N VAL A 34 15.99 -3.16 -12.41
CA VAL A 34 16.68 -2.07 -13.10
C VAL A 34 17.57 -2.72 -14.16
N GLY A 35 17.45 -2.28 -15.40
CA GLY A 35 18.03 -2.97 -16.56
C GLY A 35 19.54 -3.20 -16.41
N PRO A 36 20.11 -4.24 -17.05
CA PRO A 36 21.54 -4.52 -16.99
C PRO A 36 22.33 -3.38 -17.66
N GLY A 37 22.73 -2.37 -16.88
CA GLY A 37 23.39 -1.17 -17.36
C GLY A 37 23.20 0.06 -16.46
N ASP A 38 22.14 0.06 -15.64
CA ASP A 38 21.95 1.09 -14.63
C ASP A 38 22.81 0.76 -13.42
N THR A 39 23.94 1.45 -13.32
CA THR A 39 24.73 1.52 -12.08
C THR A 39 23.77 1.83 -10.94
N GLU A 40 23.83 1.11 -9.82
CA GLU A 40 23.10 1.33 -8.54
C GLU A 40 23.15 2.82 -8.13
N SER A 41 22.37 3.65 -8.79
CA SER A 41 22.49 5.10 -8.76
C SER A 41 21.69 5.59 -7.57
N ASP A 42 22.13 6.66 -6.93
CA ASP A 42 21.43 7.34 -5.83
C ASP A 42 19.93 7.56 -6.13
N LEU A 43 19.61 7.79 -7.42
CA LEU A 43 18.26 7.91 -7.96
C LEU A 43 17.40 6.64 -7.77
N ASP A 44 17.98 5.45 -7.78
CA ASP A 44 17.26 4.20 -7.50
C ASP A 44 16.93 4.09 -6.01
N LEU A 45 17.85 4.49 -5.13
CA LEU A 45 17.60 4.56 -3.68
C LEU A 45 16.51 5.56 -3.31
N GLU A 46 16.52 6.76 -3.92
CA GLU A 46 15.46 7.75 -3.74
C GLU A 46 14.09 7.20 -4.19
N ASN A 47 14.05 6.52 -5.34
CA ASN A 47 12.82 5.89 -5.83
C ASN A 47 12.35 4.75 -4.90
N GLN A 48 13.25 3.89 -4.44
CA GLN A 48 12.95 2.83 -3.49
C GLN A 48 12.41 3.41 -2.16
N ALA A 49 13.04 4.46 -1.64
CA ALA A 49 12.60 5.15 -0.42
C ALA A 49 11.19 5.74 -0.59
N GLN A 50 10.90 6.36 -1.73
CA GLN A 50 9.58 6.93 -2.03
C GLN A 50 8.49 5.84 -2.13
N ILE A 51 8.80 4.67 -2.70
CA ILE A 51 7.88 3.54 -2.76
C ILE A 51 7.58 3.01 -1.34
N LEU A 52 8.61 2.90 -0.50
CA LEU A 52 8.45 2.47 0.90
C LEU A 52 7.63 3.47 1.72
N GLU A 53 7.85 4.77 1.55
CA GLU A 53 7.06 5.82 2.19
C GLU A 53 5.58 5.72 1.79
N GLN A 54 5.28 5.52 0.51
CA GLN A 54 3.91 5.34 0.03
C GLN A 54 3.25 4.08 0.61
N ALA A 55 3.99 2.97 0.71
CA ALA A 55 3.48 1.74 1.32
C ALA A 55 3.17 1.95 2.82
N HIS A 56 4.03 2.69 3.52
CA HIS A 56 3.82 3.06 4.91
C HIS A 56 2.60 3.97 5.09
N ASP A 57 2.42 4.98 4.24
CA ASP A 57 1.27 5.89 4.25
C ASP A 57 -0.07 5.14 4.13
N VAL A 58 -0.12 4.13 3.26
CA VAL A 58 -1.30 3.28 3.11
C VAL A 58 -1.62 2.55 4.41
N LEU A 59 -0.60 2.02 5.09
CA LEU A 59 -0.77 1.32 6.36
C LEU A 59 -1.21 2.27 7.50
N VAL A 60 -0.63 3.46 7.57
CA VAL A 60 -1.01 4.46 8.59
C VAL A 60 -2.45 4.91 8.41
N ARG A 61 -2.85 5.27 7.19
CA ARG A 61 -4.25 5.67 6.92
C ARG A 61 -5.23 4.54 7.20
N ALA A 62 -4.82 3.30 6.90
CA ALA A 62 -5.64 2.13 7.21
C ALA A 62 -5.84 1.96 8.72
N LEU A 63 -4.77 2.14 9.50
CA LEU A 63 -4.82 2.08 10.96
C LEU A 63 -5.69 3.21 11.54
N GLU A 64 -5.45 4.46 11.13
CA GLU A 64 -6.21 5.62 11.58
C GLU A 64 -7.70 5.47 11.27
N SER A 65 -8.05 4.93 10.10
CA SER A 65 -9.44 4.68 9.72
C SER A 65 -10.07 3.52 10.50
N ALA A 66 -9.28 2.53 10.94
CA ALA A 66 -9.75 1.44 11.79
C ALA A 66 -9.97 1.90 13.24
N GLU A 67 -9.18 2.87 13.72
CA GLU A 67 -9.35 3.47 15.05
C GLU A 67 -10.53 4.45 15.14
N GLN A 68 -10.99 4.98 14.00
CA GLN A 68 -12.11 5.94 13.92
C GLN A 68 -13.49 5.30 13.72
N GLY A 69 -13.56 4.01 13.35
CA GLY A 69 -14.79 3.24 13.14
C GLY A 69 -15.23 2.46 14.38
#